data_AF-A0A1R1A5P0-F1
#
_entry.id   AF-A0A1R1A5P0-F1
#
_cell.length_a   1.000
_cell.length_b   1.000
_cell.length_c   1.000
_cell.angle_alpha   90.00
_cell.angle_beta   90.00
_cell.angle_gamma   90.00
#
_symmetry.space_group_name_H-M   'P 1'
#
loop_
_entity.id
_entity.type
_entity.pdbx_description
1 polymer ?
#
loop_
_entity_poly.entity_id
_entity_poly.type
_entity_poly.pdbx_seq_one_letter_code
_entity_poly.pdbx_strand_id
1 'polypeptide(L)'
;MNVSNQEQKQMKLKQFLKILSEDPSLLQKDGQSEARSLPELLMATGCLIHNEPIDMAKLISQLLGKIGLQACSNDMMEHVMNGGTVDEFINNTR
;
A
#
# COMPACT_ATOMS: atom_id res chain seq x y z
N MET A 1 18.28 15.88 -30.30
CA MET A 1 19.29 15.43 -29.32
C MET A 1 18.61 15.19 -27.97
N ASN A 2 17.85 14.10 -27.81
CA ASN A 2 17.03 13.80 -26.60
C ASN A 2 17.35 12.44 -25.93
N VAL A 3 18.24 11.64 -26.53
CA VAL A 3 18.54 10.26 -26.11
C VAL A 3 19.37 10.24 -24.81
N SER A 4 20.25 11.23 -24.63
CA SER A 4 21.14 11.36 -23.47
C SER A 4 20.41 11.49 -22.11
N ASN A 5 19.22 12.10 -22.08
CA ASN A 5 18.45 12.28 -20.84
C ASN A 5 17.80 10.97 -20.36
N GLN A 6 17.36 10.13 -21.29
CA GLN A 6 16.66 8.88 -20.98
C GLN A 6 17.63 7.83 -20.44
N GLU A 7 18.81 7.70 -21.03
CA GLU A 7 19.85 6.78 -20.55
C GLU A 7 20.38 7.18 -19.17
N GLN A 8 20.58 8.49 -18.93
CA GLN A 8 20.96 8.99 -17.61
C GLN A 8 19.89 8.71 -16.54
N LYS A 9 18.61 8.89 -16.88
CA LYS A 9 17.50 8.53 -15.97
C LYS A 9 17.47 7.03 -15.69
N GLN A 10 17.69 6.20 -16.69
CA GLN A 10 17.75 4.74 -16.52
C GLN A 10 18.92 4.32 -15.64
N MET A 11 20.11 4.93 -15.80
CA MET A 11 21.25 4.66 -14.92
C MET A 11 20.95 5.05 -13.47
N LYS A 12 20.42 6.25 -13.25
CA LYS A 12 20.05 6.73 -11.90
C LYS A 12 19.01 5.82 -11.25
N LEU A 13 17.99 5.40 -12.00
CA LEU A 13 16.98 4.46 -11.51
C LEU A 13 17.59 3.11 -11.15
N LYS A 14 18.46 2.54 -12.00
CA LYS A 14 19.15 1.27 -11.70
C LYS A 14 19.98 1.37 -10.43
N GLN A 15 20.71 2.47 -10.26
CA GLN A 15 21.54 2.68 -9.07
C GLN A 15 20.68 2.84 -7.81
N PHE A 16 19.57 3.57 -7.90
CA PHE A 16 18.61 3.72 -6.80
C PHE A 16 17.98 2.38 -6.40
N LEU A 17 17.50 1.60 -7.37
CA LEU A 17 16.92 0.27 -7.11
C LEU A 17 17.94 -0.69 -6.50
N LYS A 18 19.21 -0.60 -6.92
CA LYS A 18 20.30 -1.38 -6.31
C LYS A 18 20.49 -1.01 -4.83
N ILE A 19 20.54 0.28 -4.51
CA ILE A 19 20.64 0.77 -3.12
C ILE A 19 19.47 0.26 -2.29
N LEU A 20 18.24 0.34 -2.80
CA LEU A 20 17.06 -0.18 -2.10
C LEU A 20 17.14 -1.70 -1.88
N SER A 21 17.62 -2.46 -2.86
CA SER A 21 17.74 -3.92 -2.71
C SER A 21 18.74 -4.36 -1.63
N GLU A 22 19.68 -3.48 -1.29
CA GLU A 22 20.70 -3.71 -0.27
C GLU A 22 20.28 -3.14 1.10
N ASP A 23 19.12 -2.48 1.21
CA ASP A 23 18.63 -1.85 2.43
C ASP A 23 18.03 -2.88 3.41
N PRO A 24 18.67 -3.17 4.55
CA PRO A 24 18.19 -4.14 5.52
C PRO A 24 16.93 -3.69 6.27
N SER A 25 16.58 -2.39 6.23
CA SER A 25 15.36 -1.86 6.82
C SER A 25 14.10 -2.22 6.02
N LEU A 26 14.27 -2.54 4.73
CA LEU A 26 13.19 -3.02 3.85
C LEU A 26 12.97 -4.53 3.96
N LEU A 27 13.96 -5.26 4.48
CA LEU A 27 13.74 -6.65 4.88
C LEU A 27 12.76 -6.63 6.05
N GLN A 28 11.55 -7.13 5.82
CA GLN A 28 10.51 -7.23 6.83
C GLN A 28 11.12 -7.79 8.10
N LYS A 29 11.11 -6.98 9.16
CA LYS A 29 11.19 -7.53 10.50
C LYS A 29 9.94 -8.37 10.65
N ASP A 30 10.10 -9.69 10.71
CA ASP A 30 9.14 -10.66 11.23
C ASP A 30 8.89 -10.38 12.72
N GLY A 31 8.43 -9.16 13.02
CA GLY A 31 8.03 -8.69 14.32
C GLY A 31 6.51 -8.65 14.33
N GLN A 32 5.92 -9.82 14.58
CA GLN A 32 4.61 -10.00 15.21
C GLN A 32 3.69 -8.78 15.16
N SER A 33 2.98 -8.63 14.05
CA SER A 33 1.62 -8.15 14.14
C SER A 33 0.76 -9.34 13.77
N GLU A 34 -0.34 -9.56 14.47
CA GLU A 34 -1.40 -10.49 14.06
C GLU A 34 -2.11 -9.94 12.79
N ALA A 35 -1.32 -9.50 11.81
CA ALA A 35 -1.80 -9.09 10.51
C ALA A 35 -2.25 -10.37 9.81
N ARG A 36 -3.57 -10.56 9.78
CA ARG A 36 -4.22 -11.59 8.96
C ARG A 36 -3.56 -11.66 7.60
N SER A 37 -3.32 -12.88 7.14
CA SER A 37 -2.72 -13.09 5.82
C SER A 37 -3.55 -12.36 4.75
N LEU A 38 -2.92 -11.89 3.68
CA LEU A 38 -3.64 -11.26 2.57
C LEU A 38 -4.81 -12.13 2.06
N PRO A 39 -4.67 -13.46 1.92
CA PRO A 39 -5.79 -14.35 1.64
C PRO A 39 -6.93 -14.27 2.68
N GLU A 40 -6.63 -14.22 3.98
CA GLU A 40 -7.63 -14.05 5.03
C GLU A 40 -8.35 -12.70 4.96
N LEU A 41 -7.62 -11.63 4.64
CA LEU A 41 -8.20 -10.29 4.44
C LEU A 41 -9.15 -10.27 3.23
N LEU A 42 -8.75 -10.91 2.12
CA LEU A 42 -9.57 -11.01 0.91
C LEU A 42 -10.82 -11.88 1.14
N MET A 43 -10.69 -12.99 1.87
CA MET A 43 -11.84 -13.78 2.29
C MET A 43 -12.78 -12.96 3.19
N ALA A 44 -12.23 -12.18 4.12
CA ALA A 44 -13.04 -11.35 5.00
C ALA A 44 -13.87 -10.34 4.20
N THR A 45 -13.34 -9.72 3.14
CA THR A 45 -14.05 -8.74 2.30
C THR A 45 -14.99 -9.35 1.26
N GLY A 46 -15.02 -10.68 1.12
CA GLY A 46 -15.79 -11.35 0.08
C GLY A 46 -15.15 -11.24 -1.30
N CYS A 47 -13.88 -10.84 -1.38
CA CYS A 47 -13.10 -10.82 -2.60
C CYS A 47 -12.62 -12.25 -2.90
N LEU A 48 -13.33 -12.92 -3.79
CA LEU A 48 -12.92 -14.22 -4.31
C LEU A 48 -11.79 -14.04 -5.33
N ILE A 49 -10.63 -14.63 -5.07
CA ILE A 49 -9.46 -14.57 -5.96
C ILE A 49 -9.69 -15.54 -7.12
N HIS A 50 -10.47 -15.15 -8.13
CA HIS A 50 -10.75 -15.97 -9.33
C HIS A 50 -9.83 -15.66 -10.50
N ASN A 51 -8.58 -15.29 -10.20
CA ASN A 51 -7.60 -14.82 -11.20
C ASN A 51 -8.04 -13.53 -11.92
N GLU A 52 -8.98 -12.78 -11.33
CA GLU A 52 -9.43 -11.48 -11.82
C GLU A 52 -8.68 -10.33 -11.12
N PRO A 53 -8.53 -9.17 -11.79
CA PRO A 53 -7.97 -7.97 -11.18
C PRO A 53 -8.75 -7.55 -9.94
N ILE A 54 -8.05 -7.23 -8.85
CA ILE A 54 -8.67 -6.76 -7.61
C ILE A 54 -8.76 -5.24 -7.65
N ASP A 55 -9.98 -4.72 -7.47
CA ASP A 55 -10.18 -3.30 -7.19
C ASP A 55 -9.76 -3.00 -5.74
N MET A 56 -8.54 -2.50 -5.59
CA MET A 56 -7.96 -2.15 -4.29
C MET A 56 -8.71 -1.01 -3.59
N ALA A 57 -9.31 -0.08 -4.33
CA ALA A 57 -10.07 1.03 -3.75
C ALA A 57 -11.34 0.49 -3.08
N LYS A 58 -12.05 -0.42 -3.76
CA LYS A 58 -13.20 -1.12 -3.21
C LYS A 58 -12.82 -1.99 -2.01
N LEU A 59 -11.72 -2.74 -2.11
CA LEU A 59 -11.24 -3.60 -1.02
C LEU A 59 -10.94 -2.79 0.25
N ILE A 60 -10.18 -1.71 0.11
CA ILE A 60 -9.82 -0.83 1.24
C ILE A 60 -11.07 -0.21 1.84
N SER A 61 -12.01 0.28 1.02
CA SER A 61 -13.27 0.85 1.51
C SER A 61 -14.08 -0.17 2.32
N GLN A 62 -14.11 -1.44 1.90
CA GLN A 62 -14.78 -2.51 2.64
C GLN A 62 -14.06 -2.86 3.96
N LEU A 63 -12.73 -2.82 3.97
CA LEU A 63 -11.94 -3.04 5.19
C LEU A 63 -12.18 -1.92 6.20
N LEU A 64 -12.16 -0.66 5.76
CA LEU A 64 -12.47 0.52 6.59
C LEU A 64 -13.88 0.39 7.21
N GLY A 65 -14.89 0.01 6.42
CA GLY A 65 -16.24 -0.24 6.93
C GLY A 65 -16.29 -1.37 7.99
N LYS A 66 -15.52 -2.44 7.81
CA LYS A 66 -15.45 -3.57 8.77
C LYS A 66 -14.81 -3.19 10.10
N ILE A 67 -13.90 -2.23 10.11
CA ILE A 67 -13.31 -1.70 11.35
C ILE A 67 -14.15 -0.59 11.99
N GLY A 68 -15.35 -0.33 11.45
CA GLY A 68 -16.33 0.62 12.00
C GLY A 68 -16.20 2.04 11.47
N LEU A 69 -15.33 2.28 10.48
CA LEU A 69 -15.09 3.61 9.92
C LEU A 69 -16.09 3.91 8.81
N GLN A 70 -16.78 5.05 8.92
CA GLN A 70 -17.63 5.61 7.86
C GLN A 70 -16.79 6.41 6.86
N ALA A 71 -15.74 5.78 6.34
CA ALA A 71 -14.82 6.38 5.38
C ALA A 71 -14.44 5.39 4.29
N CYS A 72 -14.14 5.89 3.11
CA CYS A 72 -13.73 5.12 1.95
C CYS A 72 -12.23 5.29 1.66
N SER A 73 -11.74 4.53 0.67
CA SER A 73 -10.35 4.62 0.23
C SER A 73 -9.95 6.02 -0.22
N ASN A 74 -10.88 6.82 -0.77
CA ASN A 74 -10.58 8.18 -1.18
C ASN A 74 -10.30 9.08 0.01
N ASP A 75 -11.08 8.97 1.09
CA ASP A 75 -10.90 9.79 2.29
C ASP A 75 -9.55 9.48 2.96
N MET A 76 -9.19 8.19 3.02
CA MET A 76 -7.89 7.76 3.50
C MET A 76 -6.76 8.27 2.61
N MET A 77 -6.93 8.19 1.29
CA MET A 77 -5.93 8.67 0.34
C MET A 77 -5.75 10.19 0.41
N GLU A 78 -6.84 10.95 0.57
CA GLU A 78 -6.79 12.39 0.77
C GLU A 78 -6.01 12.76 2.04
N HIS A 79 -6.25 12.05 3.15
CA HIS A 79 -5.49 12.23 4.38
C HIS A 79 -3.98 11.98 4.18
N VAL A 80 -3.63 10.90 3.47
CA VAL A 80 -2.22 10.57 3.18
C VAL A 80 -1.59 11.59 2.24
N MET A 81 -2.32 12.07 1.22
CA MET A 81 -1.85 13.10 0.30
C MET A 81 -1.62 14.45 1.00
N ASN A 82 -2.36 14.71 2.09
CA ASN A 82 -2.19 15.89 2.94
C ASN A 82 -1.06 15.74 3.98
N GLY A 83 -0.30 14.63 3.94
CA GLY A 83 0.87 14.39 4.78
C GLY A 83 0.62 13.57 6.04
N GLY A 84 -0.61 13.06 6.23
CA GLY A 84 -0.92 12.12 7.31
C GLY A 84 -0.50 10.67 7.00
N THR A 85 -0.59 9.81 7.99
CA THR A 85 -0.32 8.36 7.83
C THR A 85 -1.60 7.53 7.88
N VAL A 86 -1.54 6.29 7.38
CA VAL A 86 -2.68 5.35 7.47
C VAL A 86 -3.03 5.04 8.93
N ASP A 87 -2.01 4.94 9.80
CA ASP A 87 -2.23 4.67 11.23
C ASP A 87 -2.92 5.86 11.92
N GLU A 88 -2.48 7.08 11.63
CA GLU A 88 -3.16 8.31 12.09
C GLU A 88 -4.61 8.36 11.60
N PHE A 89 -4.87 8.00 10.34
CA PHE A 89 -6.22 7.97 9.79
C PHE A 89 -7.13 6.97 10.54
N ILE A 90 -6.64 5.75 10.78
CA ILE A 90 -7.38 4.68 11.47
C ILE A 90 -7.62 5.05 12.94
N ASN A 91 -6.67 5.71 13.59
CA ASN A 91 -6.77 6.05 15.01
C ASN A 91 -7.56 7.33 15.28
N ASN A 92 -7.55 8.31 14.36
CA ASN A 92 -8.27 9.58 14.52
C ASN A 92 -9.79 9.47 14.30
N THR A 93 -10.27 8.35 13.78
CA THR A 93 -11.68 8.14 13.44
C THR A 93 -12.39 7.14 14.37
N ARG A 94 -11.71 6.73 15.46
CA ARG A 94 -12.27 5.93 16.57
C ARG A 94 -12.81 6.78 17.71
#